data_AF-A0A938FTF8-F1
#
_entry.id   AF-A0A938FTF8-F1
#
_cell.length_a   1.000
_cell.length_b   1.000
_cell.length_c   1.000
_cell.angle_alpha   90.00
_cell.angle_beta   90.00
_cell.angle_gamma   90.00
#
_symmetry.space_group_name_H-M   'P 1'
#
loop_
_entity.id
_entity.type
_entity.pdbx_description
1 polymer ?
#
loop_
_entity_poly.entity_id
_entity_poly.type
_entity_poly.pdbx_seq_one_letter_code
_entity_poly.pdbx_strand_id
1 'polypeptide(L)' 'MKNHLIALLVITPLLLSSQASTSHATAKAGAKCSKVGSKSVVGTKTFTCIQSGKKMIWDKGVTSKPLSNNPG' A
#
# COMPACT_ATOMS: atom_id res chain seq x y z
N MET A 1 -14.99 42.33 28.94
CA MET A 1 -14.52 41.86 27.62
C MET A 1 -13.18 41.14 27.71
N LYS A 2 -13.10 40.05 28.49
CA LYS A 2 -11.93 39.15 28.57
C LYS A 2 -12.31 37.67 28.34
N ASN A 3 -13.56 37.41 27.96
CA ASN A 3 -14.15 36.08 27.88
C ASN A 3 -14.31 35.59 26.43
N HIS A 4 -14.07 36.46 25.43
CA HIS A 4 -14.08 36.08 24.01
C HIS A 4 -12.74 35.48 23.53
N LEU A 5 -11.65 35.64 24.30
CA LEU A 5 -10.37 35.01 23.99
C LEU A 5 -10.34 33.52 24.37
N ILE A 6 -11.21 33.09 25.28
CA ILE A 6 -11.27 31.70 25.74
C ILE A 6 -12.12 30.84 24.77
N ALA A 7 -13.11 31.45 24.11
CA ALA A 7 -13.97 30.76 23.15
C ALA A 7 -13.27 30.35 21.84
N LEU A 8 -12.12 30.97 21.51
CA LEU A 8 -11.37 30.69 20.29
C LEU A 8 -10.34 29.55 20.46
N LEU A 9 -10.16 29.04 21.68
CA LEU A 9 -9.10 28.07 22.02
C LEU A 9 -9.56 26.59 22.01
N VAL A 10 -10.84 26.32 21.73
CA VAL A 10 -11.42 24.97 21.88
C VAL A 10 -11.78 24.29 20.56
N ILE A 11 -11.62 24.97 19.41
CA ILE A 11 -12.07 24.45 18.09
C ILE A 11 -10.90 23.90 17.25
N THR A 12 -9.71 23.72 17.83
CA THR A 12 -8.55 23.24 17.07
C THR A 12 -7.67 22.20 17.79
N PRO A 13 -8.21 21.17 18.45
CA PRO A 13 -7.57 19.87 18.38
C PRO A 13 -8.00 19.23 17.04
N LEU A 14 -7.29 19.57 15.97
CA LEU A 14 -6.33 18.67 15.34
C LEU A 14 -7.06 17.61 14.50
N LEU A 15 -7.28 17.96 13.23
CA LEU A 15 -7.65 17.06 12.13
C LEU A 15 -6.54 16.00 11.85
N LEU A 16 -5.94 15.42 12.89
CA LEU A 16 -4.87 14.42 12.83
C LEU A 16 -5.37 13.03 13.21
N SER A 17 -6.66 12.75 13.00
CA SER A 17 -7.12 11.38 12.84
C SER A 17 -6.66 10.88 11.48
N SER A 18 -5.35 10.65 11.39
CA SER A 18 -4.71 9.63 10.59
C SER A 18 -5.45 9.36 9.29
N GLN A 19 -5.21 10.24 8.32
CA GLN A 19 -5.14 9.81 6.94
C GLN A 19 -4.09 8.69 6.96
N ALA A 20 -4.52 7.45 7.13
CA ALA A 20 -3.72 6.31 6.75
C ALA A 20 -3.54 6.51 5.26
N SER A 21 -2.47 7.22 4.90
CA SER A 21 -1.94 7.26 3.57
C SER A 21 -1.58 5.81 3.28
N THR A 22 -2.57 5.07 2.77
CA THR A 22 -2.34 3.86 2.02
C THR A 22 -1.62 4.36 0.78
N SER A 23 -0.32 4.56 0.96
CA SER A 23 0.62 4.70 -0.13
C SER A 23 0.31 3.52 -1.02
N HIS A 24 -0.37 3.79 -2.14
CA HIS A 24 -0.53 2.86 -3.24
C HIS A 24 0.86 2.73 -3.85
N ALA A 25 1.77 2.07 -3.11
CA ALA A 25 3.04 1.65 -3.63
C ALA A 25 2.70 0.63 -4.70
N THR A 26 2.72 1.08 -5.95
CA THR A 26 2.72 0.21 -7.12
C THR A 26 3.65 -0.96 -6.82
N ALA A 27 3.11 -2.18 -6.90
CA ALA A 27 3.87 -3.38 -6.53
C ALA A 27 5.03 -3.52 -7.51
N LYS A 28 6.19 -3.05 -7.07
CA LYS A 28 7.43 -3.05 -7.83
C LYS A 28 8.34 -4.11 -7.23
N ALA A 29 8.96 -4.92 -8.09
CA ALA A 29 9.91 -5.95 -7.65
C ALA A 29 10.94 -5.38 -6.67
N GLY A 30 11.12 -6.06 -5.53
CA GLY A 30 12.04 -5.65 -4.47
C GLY A 30 11.55 -4.50 -3.58
N ALA A 31 10.41 -3.87 -3.88
CA ALA A 31 9.83 -2.86 -2.99
C ALA A 31 9.27 -3.52 -1.73
N LYS A 32 9.31 -2.79 -0.61
CA LYS A 32 8.78 -3.27 0.66
C LYS A 32 7.27 -3.47 0.57
N CYS A 33 6.81 -4.63 1.01
CA CYS A 33 5.39 -4.94 1.13
C CYS A 33 5.01 -5.10 2.60
N SER A 34 3.75 -4.79 2.94
CA SER A 34 3.30 -4.76 4.34
C SER A 34 2.94 -6.14 4.89
N LYS A 35 2.58 -7.11 4.03
CA LYS A 35 2.07 -8.41 4.46
C LYS A 35 2.43 -9.52 3.48
N VAL A 36 3.16 -10.53 3.95
CA VAL A 36 3.51 -11.74 3.18
C VAL A 36 2.24 -12.43 2.69
N GLY A 37 2.25 -12.85 1.42
CA GLY A 37 1.11 -13.46 0.75
C GLY A 37 0.15 -12.47 0.10
N SER A 38 0.31 -11.15 0.32
CA SER A 38 -0.38 -10.15 -0.48
C SER A 38 -0.01 -10.31 -1.95
N LYS A 39 -1.01 -10.22 -2.83
CA LYS A 39 -0.85 -10.30 -4.28
C LYS A 39 -1.26 -8.96 -4.89
N SER A 40 -0.50 -8.48 -5.86
CA SER A 40 -0.79 -7.22 -6.54
C SER A 40 -0.49 -7.38 -8.02
N VAL A 41 -1.48 -7.05 -8.84
CA VAL A 41 -1.41 -7.27 -10.29
C VAL A 41 -1.07 -5.94 -10.94
N VAL A 42 0.04 -5.90 -11.67
CA VAL A 42 0.47 -4.74 -12.44
C VAL A 42 0.58 -5.17 -13.90
N GLY A 43 -0.36 -4.73 -14.71
CA GLY A 43 -0.49 -5.19 -16.10
C GLY A 43 -0.83 -6.68 -16.18
N THR A 44 0.01 -7.47 -16.86
CA THR A 44 -0.14 -8.93 -17.01
C THR A 44 0.68 -9.75 -16.01
N LYS A 45 1.29 -9.08 -15.03
CA LYS A 45 2.15 -9.69 -14.01
C LYS A 45 1.51 -9.59 -12.63
N THR A 46 1.51 -10.69 -11.90
CA THR A 46 1.12 -10.79 -10.49
C THR A 46 2.37 -10.82 -9.62
N PHE A 47 2.53 -9.79 -8.82
CA PHE A 47 3.54 -9.68 -7.78
C PHE A 47 3.00 -10.30 -6.50
N THR A 48 3.82 -11.09 -5.82
CA THR A 48 3.48 -11.67 -4.52
C THR A 48 4.45 -11.15 -3.48
N CYS A 49 3.94 -10.69 -2.34
CA CYS A 49 4.76 -10.28 -1.22
C CYS A 49 5.36 -11.52 -0.56
N ILE A 50 6.68 -11.60 -0.57
CA ILE A 50 7.46 -12.70 0.00
C ILE A 50 8.38 -12.17 1.11
N GLN A 51 8.73 -13.02 2.05
CA GLN A 51 9.78 -12.71 3.00
C GLN A 51 11.13 -13.05 2.39
N SER A 52 11.96 -12.04 2.13
CA SER A 52 13.33 -12.22 1.67
C SER A 52 14.28 -11.90 2.82
N GLY A 53 14.79 -12.96 3.45
CA GLY A 53 15.59 -12.87 4.67
C GLY A 53 14.81 -12.23 5.81
N LYS A 54 15.21 -11.01 6.19
CA LYS A 54 14.62 -10.23 7.30
C LYS A 54 13.63 -9.15 6.83
N LYS A 55 13.36 -9.03 5.52
CA LYS A 55 12.48 -8.00 4.95
C LYS A 55 11.30 -8.65 4.21
N MET A 56 10.14 -7.98 4.23
CA MET A 56 8.99 -8.31 3.37
C MET A 56 9.09 -7.49 2.09
N ILE A 57 9.24 -8.15 0.94
CA ILE A 57 9.37 -7.51 -0.37
C ILE A 57 8.47 -8.15 -1.43
N TRP A 58 8.09 -7.39 -2.45
CA TRP A 58 7.45 -7.93 -3.64
C TRP A 58 8.44 -8.77 -4.45
N ASP A 59 8.03 -9.96 -4.84
CA ASP A 59 8.72 -10.81 -5.83
C ASP A 59 8.88 -10.09 -7.20
N LYS A 60 9.64 -10.66 -8.13
CA LYS A 60 9.82 -10.12 -9.50
C LYS A 60 8.53 -10.06 -10.32
N GLY A 61 7.47 -10.75 -9.89
CA GLY A 61 6.17 -10.76 -10.53
C GLY A 61 6.11 -11.84 -11.60
N VAL A 62 5.13 -12.73 -11.45
CA VAL A 62 4.88 -13.84 -12.38
C VAL A 62 3.80 -13.44 -13.37
N THR A 63 3.98 -13.75 -14.65
CA THR A 63 2.91 -13.54 -15.63
C THR A 63 1.72 -14.42 -15.26
N SER A 64 0.57 -13.80 -14.97
CA SER A 64 -0.62 -14.50 -14.46
C SER A 64 -1.53 -15.05 -15.55
N LYS A 65 -1.12 -14.92 -16.81
CA LYS A 65 -1.68 -15.72 -17.89
C LYS A 65 -0.80 -16.94 -18.08
N PRO A 66 -1.31 -18.19 -17.99
CA PRO A 66 -0.86 -19.13 -18.98
C PRO A 66 -1.09 -18.44 -20.33
N LEU A 67 -0.05 -18.29 -21.14
CA LEU A 67 -0.26 -18.23 -22.57
C LEU A 67 -1.18 -19.42 -22.82
N SER A 68 -2.45 -19.17 -23.15
CA SER A 68 -3.33 -20.19 -23.67
C SER A 68 -2.70 -20.60 -24.98
N ASN A 69 -1.76 -21.53 -24.89
CA ASN A 69 -1.26 -22.29 -26.01
C ASN A 69 -2.35 -23.31 -26.26
N ASN A 70 -3.39 -22.86 -26.94
CA ASN A 70 -4.35 -23.71 -27.60
C ASN A 70 -3.90 -23.76 -29.06
N PRO A 71 -3.10 -24.76 -29.48
CA PRO A 71 -3.09 -25.13 -30.88
C PRO A 71 -4.40 -25.87 -31.12
N GLY A 72 -5.22 -25.33 -32.01
CA GLY A 72 -6.48 -25.94 -32.45
C GLY A 72 -6.29 -27.31 -33.09
#